data_AF-A0ABD3XN63-F1
#
_entry.id   AF-A0ABD3XN63-F1
#
_cell.length_a   1.000
_cell.length_b   1.000
_cell.length_c   1.000
_cell.angle_alpha   90.00
_cell.angle_beta   90.00
_cell.angle_gamma   90.00
#
_symmetry.space_group_name_H-M   'P 1'
#
loop_
_entity.id
_entity.type
_entity.pdbx_description
1 polymer ?
#
loop_
_entity_poly.entity_id
_entity_poly.type
_entity_poly.pdbx_seq_one_letter_code
_entity_poly.pdbx_strand_id
1 'polypeptide(L)'
;MSSASRGLVQEPCVILYCRVKSIIPFGEVSFPKRLKVNGEVSIAVDVREGYFSFNADPQNNDQENRFNHERQELMEPLRMGCSVGPAGRPLSGTMGPIVKINSDRIGFLTCAHAVYCESELIDLTQSEPIVLDIVQPPDNDSSVSHYKYSNRLCGRVLHAMCRGDFSPSAADKFGIDAAVIEGTSRFPNAGLFVPIEESQLDETGFTPDQPPMFNTGAMMPYPITQGFQRAVIKIGSESGLTLGLLRLTQGMVRYSTRDGTLRRDNEERNVTMHGLMEISSTSFDDNPFSKHDDSGAGVYVVDDDKKLICVEI
;
A
#
# COMPACT_ATOMS: atom_id res chain seq x y z
N MET A 1 -22.06 24.53 -48.28
CA MET A 1 -20.94 24.35 -47.34
C MET A 1 -20.71 25.64 -46.59
N SER A 2 -20.92 25.65 -45.28
CA SER A 2 -20.39 26.65 -44.33
C SER A 2 -20.67 26.10 -42.93
N SER A 3 -19.77 25.25 -42.43
CA SER A 3 -19.78 24.81 -41.05
C SER A 3 -19.29 25.97 -40.19
N ALA A 4 -20.21 26.64 -39.51
CA ALA A 4 -19.86 27.61 -38.49
C ALA A 4 -19.10 26.90 -37.36
N SER A 5 -17.77 27.01 -37.38
CA SER A 5 -16.94 26.78 -36.21
C SER A 5 -17.34 27.81 -35.17
N ARG A 6 -18.15 27.39 -34.19
CA ARG A 6 -18.46 28.20 -33.00
C ARG A 6 -17.13 28.64 -32.41
N GLY A 7 -16.92 29.95 -32.37
CA GLY A 7 -15.65 30.59 -32.03
C GLY A 7 -15.14 30.11 -30.68
N LEU A 8 -14.02 29.40 -30.71
CA LEU A 8 -13.21 29.14 -29.52
C LEU A 8 -12.54 30.45 -29.14
N VAL A 9 -12.86 30.97 -27.96
CA VAL A 9 -12.20 32.15 -27.39
C VAL A 9 -11.06 31.65 -26.50
N GLN A 10 -9.84 32.10 -26.79
CA GLN A 10 -8.68 31.82 -25.96
C GLN A 10 -8.56 32.90 -24.87
N GLU A 11 -8.86 32.54 -23.62
CA GLU A 11 -8.68 33.43 -22.46
C GLU A 11 -7.99 32.70 -21.30
N PRO A 12 -7.26 33.40 -20.41
CA PRO A 12 -6.73 32.83 -19.18
C PRO A 12 -7.86 32.29 -18.28
N CYS A 13 -7.73 31.04 -17.86
CA CYS A 13 -8.75 30.31 -17.10
C CYS A 13 -8.11 29.53 -15.94
N VAL A 14 -8.81 29.49 -14.80
CA VAL A 14 -8.52 28.58 -13.70
C VAL A 14 -9.33 27.30 -13.92
N ILE A 15 -8.66 26.17 -14.08
CA ILE A 15 -9.33 24.87 -14.18
C ILE A 15 -9.38 24.26 -12.78
N LEU A 16 -10.58 24.04 -12.27
CA LEU A 16 -10.82 23.35 -11.00
C LEU A 16 -11.21 21.90 -11.30
N TYR A 17 -10.41 20.98 -10.77
CA TYR A 17 -10.70 19.55 -10.83
C TYR A 17 -11.44 19.14 -9.56
N CYS A 18 -12.60 18.51 -9.73
CA CYS A 18 -13.42 18.02 -8.63
C CYS A 18 -13.87 16.59 -8.92
N ARG A 19 -14.24 15.85 -7.86
CA ARG A 19 -14.67 14.47 -8.01
C ARG A 19 -16.03 14.34 -8.70
N VAL A 20 -16.99 15.18 -8.31
CA VAL A 20 -18.35 15.22 -8.85
C VAL A 20 -18.80 16.68 -8.91
N LYS A 21 -19.17 17.19 -10.10
CA LYS A 21 -19.58 18.61 -10.27
C LYS A 21 -21.10 18.80 -10.21
N SER A 22 -21.87 17.72 -10.25
CA SER A 22 -23.35 17.72 -10.29
C SER A 22 -24.00 17.80 -8.91
N ILE A 23 -23.22 17.72 -7.83
CA ILE A 23 -23.73 17.71 -6.45
C ILE A 23 -23.23 18.98 -5.75
N ILE A 24 -24.18 19.84 -5.35
CA ILE A 24 -23.92 21.03 -4.54
C ILE A 24 -24.50 20.76 -3.14
N PRO A 25 -23.71 20.79 -2.06
CA PRO A 25 -24.20 20.57 -0.71
C PRO A 25 -25.35 21.52 -0.33
N PHE A 26 -26.23 21.06 0.55
CA PHE A 26 -27.38 21.85 0.99
C PHE A 26 -26.91 23.15 1.68
N GLY A 27 -27.34 24.30 1.16
CA GLY A 27 -26.94 25.62 1.66
C GLY A 27 -25.70 26.21 0.99
N GLU A 28 -25.06 25.49 0.06
CA GLU A 28 -23.91 25.98 -0.71
C GLU A 28 -24.30 26.48 -2.10
N VAL A 29 -23.37 27.19 -2.75
CA VAL A 29 -23.54 27.72 -4.10
C VAL A 29 -22.62 26.99 -5.08
N SER A 30 -23.04 26.89 -6.33
CA SER A 30 -22.17 26.39 -7.41
C SER A 30 -20.88 27.19 -7.48
N PHE A 31 -19.79 26.54 -7.88
CA PHE A 31 -18.53 27.22 -8.16
C PHE A 31 -18.75 28.43 -9.10
N PRO A 32 -18.11 29.57 -8.82
CA PRO A 32 -18.29 30.77 -9.60
C PRO A 32 -17.67 30.57 -10.99
N LYS A 33 -18.36 30.99 -12.06
CA LYS A 33 -17.83 30.95 -13.44
C LYS A 33 -16.65 31.90 -13.66
N ARG A 34 -16.44 32.86 -12.76
CA ARG A 34 -15.29 33.78 -12.76
C ARG A 34 -14.83 34.04 -11.32
N LEU A 35 -13.52 33.94 -11.07
CA LEU A 35 -12.90 34.32 -9.81
C LEU A 35 -12.47 35.78 -9.86
N LYS A 36 -12.76 36.52 -8.80
CA LYS A 36 -12.21 37.87 -8.58
C LYS A 36 -10.94 37.75 -7.74
N VAL A 37 -9.79 38.01 -8.33
CA VAL A 37 -8.51 38.07 -7.63
C VAL A 37 -8.22 39.52 -7.26
N ASN A 38 -8.03 39.79 -5.97
CA ASN A 38 -7.78 41.13 -5.41
C ASN A 38 -8.84 42.19 -5.76
N GLY A 39 -10.08 41.78 -6.04
CA GLY A 39 -11.19 42.69 -6.37
C GLY A 39 -11.18 43.28 -7.78
N GLU A 40 -10.07 43.17 -8.51
CA GLU A 40 -9.86 43.86 -9.79
C GLU A 40 -9.81 42.91 -11.00
N VAL A 41 -9.22 41.72 -10.84
CA VAL A 41 -8.99 40.80 -11.96
C VAL A 41 -10.05 39.70 -11.98
N SER A 42 -10.79 39.61 -13.09
CA SER A 42 -11.82 38.57 -13.29
C SER A 42 -11.31 37.46 -14.22
N ILE A 43 -10.92 36.33 -13.64
CA ILE A 43 -10.40 35.17 -14.36
C ILE A 43 -11.53 34.16 -14.57
N ALA A 44 -11.66 33.59 -15.77
CA ALA A 44 -12.64 32.52 -16.03
C ALA A 44 -12.33 31.29 -15.17
N VAL A 45 -13.38 30.56 -14.78
CA VAL A 45 -13.25 29.29 -14.07
C VAL A 45 -13.94 28.21 -14.89
N ASP A 46 -13.22 27.12 -15.14
CA ASP A 46 -13.76 25.92 -15.75
C ASP A 46 -13.68 24.77 -14.73
N VAL A 47 -14.84 24.21 -14.38
CA VAL A 47 -14.91 23.13 -13.39
C VAL A 47 -15.08 21.81 -14.14
N ARG A 48 -14.11 20.92 -13.95
CA ARG A 48 -14.07 19.62 -14.59
C ARG A 48 -14.15 18.51 -13.55
N GLU A 49 -14.82 17.43 -13.93
CA GLU A 49 -14.73 16.19 -13.19
C GLU A 49 -13.41 15.51 -13.53
N GLY A 50 -12.71 15.01 -12.50
CA GLY A 50 -11.43 14.32 -12.63
C GLY A 50 -10.35 14.90 -11.72
N TYR A 51 -9.10 14.59 -12.05
CA TYR A 51 -7.90 15.06 -11.36
C TYR A 51 -6.87 15.57 -12.38
N PHE A 52 -5.96 16.42 -11.95
CA PHE A 52 -4.86 16.95 -12.76
C PHE A 52 -3.54 16.69 -12.09
N SER A 53 -2.64 16.04 -12.81
CA SER A 53 -1.24 15.83 -12.41
C SER A 53 -0.33 16.55 -13.39
N PHE A 54 0.69 17.23 -12.88
CA PHE A 54 1.66 17.98 -13.69
C PHE A 54 2.62 17.08 -14.49
N ASN A 55 2.56 15.75 -14.31
CA ASN A 55 3.53 14.79 -14.87
C ASN A 55 2.91 13.71 -15.77
N ALA A 56 1.89 14.02 -16.56
CA ALA A 56 1.49 13.12 -17.64
C ALA A 56 2.53 13.19 -18.77
N ASP A 57 3.55 12.32 -18.73
CA ASP A 57 4.37 12.05 -19.92
C ASP A 57 3.43 11.53 -21.03
N PRO A 58 3.29 12.24 -22.16
CA PRO A 58 2.41 11.83 -23.25
C PRO A 58 2.85 10.53 -23.94
N GLN A 59 4.05 10.01 -23.64
CA GLN A 59 4.57 8.79 -24.28
C GLN A 59 4.28 7.49 -23.51
N ASN A 60 3.92 7.54 -22.23
CA ASN A 60 3.48 6.36 -21.48
C ASN A 60 1.96 6.40 -21.31
N ASN A 61 1.27 5.79 -22.28
CA ASN A 61 -0.18 5.55 -22.28
C ASN A 61 -0.61 4.37 -21.41
N ASP A 62 0.32 3.71 -20.73
CA ASP A 62 0.00 2.63 -19.81
C ASP A 62 -0.45 3.25 -18.48
N GLN A 63 -1.76 3.31 -18.28
CA GLN A 63 -2.35 3.73 -17.00
C GLN A 63 -1.78 2.92 -15.83
N GLU A 64 -1.54 1.62 -16.03
CA GLU A 64 -0.95 0.71 -15.03
C GLU A 64 0.44 1.16 -14.57
N ASN A 65 1.28 1.66 -15.50
CA ASN A 65 2.60 2.19 -15.15
C ASN A 65 2.50 3.47 -14.32
N ARG A 66 1.47 4.30 -14.52
CA ARG A 66 1.30 5.55 -13.76
C ARG A 66 0.96 5.32 -12.30
N PHE A 67 0.04 4.40 -11.99
CA PHE A 67 -0.31 4.13 -10.60
C PHE A 67 0.77 3.35 -9.86
N ASN A 68 1.52 2.47 -10.55
CA ASN A 68 2.74 1.87 -9.99
C ASN A 68 3.77 2.97 -9.66
N HIS A 69 3.99 3.93 -10.57
CA HIS A 69 4.88 5.06 -10.31
C HIS A 69 4.40 5.92 -9.14
N GLU A 70 3.11 6.23 -9.05
CA GLU A 70 2.57 7.01 -7.92
C GLU A 70 2.79 6.30 -6.58
N ARG A 71 2.64 4.97 -6.50
CA ARG A 71 2.90 4.18 -5.28
C ARG A 71 4.38 4.18 -4.85
N GLN A 72 5.25 4.42 -5.82
CA GLN A 72 6.70 4.56 -5.69
C GLN A 72 7.14 6.03 -5.52
N GLU A 73 6.24 7.01 -5.67
CA GLU A 73 6.52 8.42 -5.44
C GLU A 73 6.40 8.81 -3.96
N LEU A 74 7.05 9.91 -3.58
CA LEU A 74 7.01 10.46 -2.23
C LEU A 74 5.57 10.81 -1.79
N MET A 75 5.06 10.14 -0.76
CA MET A 75 3.71 10.31 -0.22
C MET A 75 3.68 11.25 1.00
N GLU A 76 3.02 12.40 0.90
CA GLU A 76 2.86 13.33 2.04
C GLU A 76 1.36 13.70 2.20
N PRO A 77 0.64 13.12 3.17
CA PRO A 77 1.08 12.18 4.21
C PRO A 77 1.35 10.75 3.69
N LEU A 78 2.00 9.91 4.51
CA LEU A 78 2.15 8.48 4.23
C LEU A 78 0.80 7.78 4.05
N ARG A 79 0.78 6.68 3.29
CA ARG A 79 -0.43 5.91 2.99
C ARG A 79 -0.11 4.42 2.97
N MET A 80 -1.05 3.59 3.44
CA MET A 80 -0.91 2.14 3.35
C MET A 80 -0.84 1.71 1.88
N GLY A 81 0.02 0.75 1.57
CA GLY A 81 0.27 0.31 0.20
C GLY A 81 1.40 1.04 -0.51
N CYS A 82 2.06 2.04 0.10
CA CYS A 82 3.23 2.67 -0.54
C CYS A 82 4.50 1.84 -0.32
N SER A 83 5.46 1.99 -1.23
CA SER A 83 6.77 1.33 -1.14
C SER A 83 7.64 1.97 -0.05
N VAL A 84 8.23 1.18 0.83
CA VAL A 84 9.13 1.62 1.92
C VAL A 84 10.32 0.69 2.02
N GLY A 85 11.43 1.19 2.58
CA GLY A 85 12.62 0.37 2.79
C GLY A 85 13.64 1.01 3.71
N PRO A 86 14.61 0.22 4.20
CA PRO A 86 15.70 0.74 5.02
C PRO A 86 16.61 1.68 4.23
N ALA A 87 16.97 2.80 4.84
CA ALA A 87 17.86 3.79 4.24
C ALA A 87 19.23 3.19 3.88
N GLY A 88 19.73 3.50 2.69
CA GLY A 88 21.04 3.07 2.18
C GLY A 88 21.12 1.59 1.81
N ARG A 89 20.00 0.87 1.74
CA ARG A 89 19.97 -0.58 1.53
C ARG A 89 19.07 -0.98 0.37
N PRO A 90 19.42 -2.06 -0.36
CA PRO A 90 18.66 -2.52 -1.51
C PRO A 90 17.49 -3.43 -1.13
N LEU A 91 16.71 -3.02 -0.13
CA LEU A 91 15.55 -3.76 0.36
C LEU A 91 14.32 -2.86 0.29
N SER A 92 13.20 -3.46 -0.04
CA SER A 92 11.91 -2.79 -0.20
C SER A 92 10.78 -3.72 0.22
N GLY A 93 9.66 -3.10 0.58
CA GLY A 93 8.40 -3.76 0.80
C GLY A 93 7.28 -2.73 0.84
N THR A 94 6.11 -3.19 1.24
CA THR A 94 4.92 -2.36 1.36
C THR A 94 4.73 -1.88 2.80
N MET A 95 4.33 -0.62 2.95
CA MET A 95 3.77 -0.08 4.18
C MET A 95 2.40 -0.72 4.45
N GLY A 96 2.33 -1.59 5.45
CA GLY A 96 1.12 -2.28 5.89
C GLY A 96 0.25 -1.44 6.83
N PRO A 97 -0.59 -2.10 7.66
CA PRO A 97 -1.51 -1.43 8.57
C PRO A 97 -0.83 -0.45 9.54
N ILE A 98 -1.52 0.66 9.81
CA ILE A 98 -1.13 1.61 10.86
C ILE A 98 -1.46 1.00 12.21
N VAL A 99 -0.50 1.05 13.15
CA VAL A 99 -0.65 0.51 14.50
C VAL A 99 -0.41 1.58 15.55
N LYS A 100 -1.15 1.48 16.64
CA LYS A 100 -0.89 2.26 17.85
C LYS A 100 0.15 1.52 18.69
N ILE A 101 1.32 2.13 18.89
CA ILE A 101 2.40 1.57 19.70
C ILE A 101 2.11 1.81 21.18
N ASN A 102 1.73 3.04 21.53
CA ASN A 102 1.23 3.41 22.86
C ASN A 102 0.32 4.65 22.77
N SER A 103 -0.01 5.30 23.89
CA SER A 103 -0.97 6.42 23.94
C SER A 103 -0.76 7.47 22.86
N ASP A 104 0.49 7.82 22.59
CA ASP A 104 0.88 8.98 21.77
C ASP A 104 1.75 8.62 20.57
N ARG A 105 2.16 7.35 20.45
CA ARG A 105 3.02 6.87 19.38
C ARG A 105 2.25 5.98 18.44
N ILE A 106 2.37 6.30 17.15
CA ILE A 106 1.82 5.54 16.04
C ILE A 106 2.96 5.04 15.17
N GLY A 107 2.70 3.96 14.46
CA GLY A 107 3.64 3.31 13.58
C GLY A 107 2.90 2.56 12.49
N PHE A 108 3.63 1.71 11.77
CA PHE A 108 3.04 0.80 10.81
C PHE A 108 3.73 -0.55 10.85
N LEU A 109 3.05 -1.56 10.35
CA LEU A 109 3.60 -2.90 10.16
C LEU A 109 4.15 -3.06 8.76
N THR A 110 5.19 -3.85 8.64
CA THR A 110 5.67 -4.45 7.37
C THR A 110 6.27 -5.82 7.68
N CYS A 111 6.84 -6.53 6.71
CA CYS A 111 7.56 -7.78 6.98
C CYS A 111 8.97 -7.50 7.51
N ALA A 112 9.50 -8.37 8.37
CA ALA A 112 10.88 -8.24 8.84
C ALA A 112 11.87 -8.41 7.69
N HIS A 113 11.60 -9.33 6.76
CA HIS A 113 12.47 -9.54 5.61
C HIS A 113 12.48 -8.40 4.58
N ALA A 114 11.49 -7.49 4.64
CA ALA A 114 11.50 -6.27 3.83
C ALA A 114 12.50 -5.22 4.36
N VAL A 115 13.04 -5.44 5.57
CA VAL A 115 13.87 -4.47 6.29
C VAL A 115 15.26 -5.01 6.64
N TYR A 116 15.35 -6.30 6.97
CA TYR A 116 16.60 -6.95 7.33
C TYR A 116 17.07 -7.90 6.24
N CYS A 117 18.38 -7.95 6.04
CA CYS A 117 18.96 -9.00 5.21
C CYS A 117 18.95 -10.34 5.96
N GLU A 118 19.22 -11.42 5.23
CA GLU A 118 19.21 -12.79 5.76
C GLU A 118 19.95 -12.97 7.08
N SER A 119 21.21 -12.55 7.10
CA SER A 119 22.08 -12.76 8.27
C SER A 119 21.49 -12.07 9.50
N GLU A 120 20.90 -10.89 9.32
CA GLU A 120 20.29 -10.12 10.39
C GLU A 120 18.99 -10.76 10.88
N LEU A 121 18.17 -11.33 9.98
CA LEU A 121 16.94 -12.03 10.36
C LEU A 121 17.20 -13.24 11.26
N ILE A 122 18.28 -13.98 11.00
CA ILE A 122 18.72 -15.10 11.84
C ILE A 122 19.11 -14.58 13.23
N ASP A 123 19.85 -13.47 13.27
CA ASP A 123 20.34 -12.86 14.51
C ASP A 123 19.25 -12.17 15.35
N LEU A 124 18.12 -11.76 14.75
CA LEU A 124 16.94 -11.25 15.46
C LEU A 124 16.38 -12.24 16.49
N THR A 125 16.69 -13.53 16.34
CA THR A 125 16.25 -14.56 17.30
C THR A 125 17.17 -14.66 18.54
N GLN A 126 18.34 -14.02 18.51
CA GLN A 126 19.42 -14.23 19.49
C GLN A 126 19.95 -12.92 20.11
N SER A 127 19.65 -11.75 19.54
CA SER A 127 20.24 -10.48 19.92
C SER A 127 19.25 -9.31 19.85
N GLU A 128 19.63 -8.17 20.42
CA GLU A 128 18.86 -6.92 20.31
C GLU A 128 18.78 -6.48 18.83
N PRO A 129 17.60 -6.07 18.32
CA PRO A 129 17.43 -5.68 16.93
C PRO A 129 18.33 -4.50 16.54
N ILE A 130 18.92 -4.55 15.34
CA ILE A 130 19.62 -3.40 14.77
C ILE A 130 18.58 -2.32 14.45
N VAL A 131 18.69 -1.14 15.04
CA VAL A 131 17.80 -0.02 14.73
C VAL A 131 18.14 0.53 13.35
N LEU A 132 17.18 0.46 12.44
CA LEU A 132 17.31 0.97 11.06
C LEU A 132 16.34 2.13 10.82
N ASP A 133 16.83 3.16 10.14
CA ASP A 133 16.01 4.24 9.60
C ASP A 133 15.27 3.73 8.35
N ILE A 134 13.96 3.99 8.27
CA ILE A 134 13.11 3.62 7.14
C ILE A 134 12.77 4.88 6.34
N VAL A 135 12.87 4.78 5.03
CA VAL A 135 12.59 5.87 4.09
C VAL A 135 11.45 5.50 3.14
N GLN A 136 10.81 6.55 2.64
CA GLN A 136 9.79 6.47 1.60
C GLN A 136 10.04 7.61 0.60
N PRO A 137 10.18 7.32 -0.71
CA PRO A 137 10.34 5.98 -1.28
C PRO A 137 11.69 5.31 -0.91
N PRO A 138 11.88 3.99 -1.13
CA PRO A 138 13.14 3.31 -0.83
C PRO A 138 14.25 3.64 -1.85
N ASP A 139 15.50 3.40 -1.44
CA ASP A 139 16.70 3.82 -2.19
C ASP A 139 16.99 2.99 -3.44
N ASN A 140 16.43 1.79 -3.51
CA ASN A 140 16.58 0.85 -4.63
C ASN A 140 15.54 1.03 -5.73
N ASP A 141 14.61 1.98 -5.59
CA ASP A 141 13.56 2.16 -6.56
C ASP A 141 14.07 2.84 -7.83
N SER A 142 14.47 2.01 -8.79
CA SER A 142 15.03 2.45 -10.07
C SER A 142 14.07 3.31 -10.89
N SER A 143 12.76 3.28 -10.62
CA SER A 143 11.77 4.15 -11.27
C SER A 143 11.85 5.60 -10.78
N VAL A 144 12.30 5.81 -9.54
CA VAL A 144 12.43 7.13 -8.91
C VAL A 144 13.71 7.84 -9.34
N SER A 145 14.64 7.12 -9.99
CA SER A 145 15.91 7.69 -10.49
C SER A 145 15.73 8.81 -11.54
N HIS A 146 14.53 8.95 -12.11
CA HIS A 146 14.18 10.04 -13.02
C HIS A 146 13.50 11.24 -12.37
N TYR A 147 13.07 11.14 -11.11
CA TYR A 147 12.35 12.22 -10.42
C TYR A 147 13.16 12.79 -9.25
N LYS A 148 13.10 14.11 -9.14
CA LYS A 148 13.93 14.98 -8.29
C LYS A 148 13.67 14.83 -6.76
N TYR A 149 13.02 13.76 -6.34
CA TYR A 149 12.62 13.55 -4.95
C TYR A 149 13.64 12.66 -4.25
N SER A 150 14.41 13.25 -3.34
CA SER A 150 15.19 12.46 -2.39
C SER A 150 14.23 11.62 -1.55
N ASN A 151 14.59 10.36 -1.33
CA ASN A 151 14.05 9.56 -0.24
C ASN A 151 13.93 10.41 1.04
N ARG A 152 12.90 10.15 1.85
CA ARG A 152 12.72 10.88 3.11
C ARG A 152 12.42 9.89 4.21
N LEU A 153 13.10 10.10 5.34
CA LEU A 153 12.86 9.38 6.57
C LEU A 153 11.37 9.40 6.90
N CYS A 154 10.79 8.23 7.09
CA CYS A 154 9.39 8.03 7.40
C CYS A 154 9.20 7.27 8.73
N GLY A 155 10.21 6.54 9.18
CA GLY A 155 10.16 5.82 10.45
C GLY A 155 11.48 5.19 10.87
N ARG A 156 11.44 4.45 11.97
CA ARG A 156 12.54 3.63 12.51
C ARG A 156 12.02 2.28 12.95
N VAL A 157 12.80 1.23 12.74
CA VAL A 157 12.46 -0.08 13.28
C VAL A 157 12.47 -0.02 14.80
N LEU A 158 11.31 -0.25 15.40
CA LEU A 158 11.15 -0.36 16.84
C LEU A 158 11.31 -1.80 17.30
N HIS A 159 10.74 -2.73 16.54
CA HIS A 159 10.80 -4.16 16.81
C HIS A 159 10.67 -4.93 15.51
N ALA A 160 11.31 -6.10 15.42
CA ALA A 160 11.11 -7.02 14.32
C ALA A 160 11.21 -8.46 14.81
N MET A 161 10.41 -9.33 14.20
CA MET A 161 10.35 -10.73 14.53
C MET A 161 10.19 -11.54 13.24
N CYS A 162 11.11 -12.47 13.02
CA CYS A 162 11.01 -13.51 12.01
C CYS A 162 11.21 -14.85 12.71
N ARG A 163 10.13 -15.56 13.01
CA ARG A 163 10.13 -16.80 13.77
C ARG A 163 9.26 -17.84 13.06
N GLY A 164 9.89 -18.92 12.64
CA GLY A 164 9.26 -20.21 12.41
C GLY A 164 10.05 -21.23 13.22
N ASP A 165 9.46 -21.71 14.31
CA ASP A 165 9.93 -22.72 15.27
C ASP A 165 11.45 -22.96 15.41
N PHE A 166 12.06 -22.43 16.47
CA PHE A 166 13.27 -23.04 17.07
C PHE A 166 12.95 -23.93 18.29
N SER A 167 11.67 -24.18 18.59
CA SER A 167 11.29 -25.06 19.72
C SER A 167 10.22 -26.07 19.32
N PRO A 168 10.43 -27.38 19.55
CA PRO A 168 9.41 -28.42 19.39
C PRO A 168 8.30 -28.36 20.47
N SER A 169 8.29 -27.34 21.34
CA SER A 169 7.17 -27.11 22.25
C SER A 169 6.00 -26.51 21.47
N ALA A 170 4.92 -27.27 21.36
CA ALA A 170 3.65 -26.98 20.67
C ALA A 170 2.85 -25.74 21.16
N ALA A 171 3.52 -24.72 21.70
CA ALA A 171 2.88 -23.50 22.19
C ALA A 171 2.59 -22.49 21.06
N ASP A 172 3.47 -22.38 20.08
CA ASP A 172 3.31 -21.45 18.96
C ASP A 172 2.72 -22.19 17.75
N LYS A 173 1.51 -21.81 17.34
CA LYS A 173 0.78 -22.47 16.24
C LYS A 173 1.09 -21.89 14.86
N PHE A 174 1.77 -20.74 14.81
CA PHE A 174 1.94 -19.93 13.60
C PHE A 174 3.33 -19.28 13.55
N GLY A 175 3.95 -19.29 12.38
CA GLY A 175 5.14 -18.48 12.12
C GLY A 175 4.79 -17.00 11.98
N ILE A 176 5.70 -16.12 12.41
CA ILE A 176 5.53 -14.66 12.34
C ILE A 176 6.72 -14.05 11.58
N ASP A 177 6.42 -13.17 10.62
CA ASP A 177 7.38 -12.35 9.88
C ASP A 177 6.86 -10.91 9.82
N ALA A 178 7.28 -10.09 10.78
CA ALA A 178 6.77 -8.73 10.96
C ALA A 178 7.82 -7.79 11.55
N ALA A 179 7.79 -6.53 11.11
CA ALA A 179 8.50 -5.41 11.70
C ALA A 179 7.51 -4.29 12.06
N VAL A 180 7.66 -3.76 13.28
CA VAL A 180 6.97 -2.56 13.76
C VAL A 180 7.88 -1.37 13.50
N ILE A 181 7.41 -0.48 12.65
CA ILE A 181 8.10 0.78 12.35
C ILE A 181 7.43 1.88 13.15
N GLU A 182 8.16 2.49 14.08
CA GLU A 182 7.74 3.74 14.68
C GLU A 182 7.93 4.86 13.66
N GLY A 183 6.85 5.55 13.31
CA GLY A 183 7.01 6.67 12.38
C GLY A 183 7.59 7.91 13.06
N THR A 184 8.00 8.87 12.24
CA THR A 184 8.66 10.09 12.72
C THR A 184 7.72 11.29 12.67
N SER A 185 7.72 12.03 11.57
CA SER A 185 6.91 13.25 11.38
C SER A 185 5.92 13.13 10.21
N ARG A 186 6.05 12.08 9.40
CA ARG A 186 5.20 11.80 8.25
C ARG A 186 4.28 10.67 8.62
N PHE A 187 3.05 10.98 9.01
CA PHE A 187 2.07 9.96 9.37
C PHE A 187 0.79 10.09 8.57
N PRO A 188 0.11 8.98 8.27
CA PRO A 188 -1.23 9.03 7.72
C PRO A 188 -2.14 9.75 8.72
N ASN A 189 -2.91 10.71 8.24
CA ASN A 189 -3.93 11.43 9.02
C ASN A 189 -5.26 10.66 9.10
N ALA A 190 -5.37 9.55 8.36
CA ALA A 190 -6.47 8.58 8.39
C ALA A 190 -5.94 7.23 7.87
N GLY A 191 -6.74 6.16 7.98
CA GLY A 191 -6.48 4.84 7.38
C GLY A 191 -6.56 4.86 5.85
N LEU A 192 -5.79 5.75 5.23
CA LEU A 192 -5.77 5.99 3.79
C LEU A 192 -4.86 4.99 3.10
N PHE A 193 -5.31 4.56 1.93
CA PHE A 193 -4.53 3.78 1.00
C PHE A 193 -3.94 4.69 -0.08
N VAL A 194 -2.88 4.21 -0.72
CA VAL A 194 -2.37 4.75 -1.98
C VAL A 194 -3.49 4.85 -3.04
N PRO A 195 -3.35 5.71 -4.06
CA PRO A 195 -4.30 5.76 -5.17
C PRO A 195 -4.54 4.37 -5.77
N ILE A 196 -5.81 4.06 -6.04
CA ILE A 196 -6.27 2.77 -6.56
C ILE A 196 -6.85 3.00 -7.95
N GLU A 197 -6.54 2.12 -8.88
CA GLU A 197 -7.10 2.14 -10.23
C GLU A 197 -8.60 1.81 -10.23
N GLU A 198 -9.35 2.46 -11.12
CA GLU A 198 -10.79 2.20 -11.26
C GLU A 198 -11.06 0.76 -11.70
N SER A 199 -10.24 0.20 -12.61
CA SER A 199 -10.26 -1.22 -13.00
C SER A 199 -10.10 -2.15 -11.80
N GLN A 200 -9.16 -1.84 -10.90
CA GLN A 200 -8.93 -2.64 -9.70
C GLN A 200 -10.09 -2.56 -8.71
N LEU A 201 -10.74 -1.39 -8.58
CA LEU A 201 -11.97 -1.26 -7.79
C LEU A 201 -13.08 -2.15 -8.37
N ASP A 202 -13.30 -2.10 -9.68
CA ASP A 202 -14.31 -2.90 -10.36
C ASP A 202 -14.06 -4.40 -10.19
N GLU A 203 -12.83 -4.86 -10.39
CA GLU A 203 -12.42 -6.27 -10.24
C GLU A 203 -12.61 -6.81 -8.81
N THR A 204 -12.46 -5.94 -7.82
CA THR A 204 -12.60 -6.29 -6.40
C THR A 204 -14.00 -5.99 -5.83
N GLY A 205 -14.90 -5.50 -6.68
CA GLY A 205 -16.29 -5.21 -6.33
C GLY A 205 -16.47 -3.97 -5.44
N PHE A 206 -15.53 -3.03 -5.49
CA PHE A 206 -15.66 -1.68 -4.95
C PHE A 206 -16.07 -0.70 -6.06
N THR A 207 -16.40 0.51 -5.68
CA THR A 207 -16.64 1.59 -6.65
C THR A 207 -15.84 2.81 -6.23
N PRO A 208 -15.61 3.79 -7.13
CA PRO A 208 -15.01 5.05 -6.72
C PRO A 208 -15.76 5.66 -5.52
N ASP A 209 -17.09 5.69 -5.53
CA ASP A 209 -17.89 6.31 -4.46
C ASP A 209 -17.94 5.49 -3.16
N GLN A 210 -17.55 4.22 -3.21
CA GLN A 210 -17.41 3.32 -2.05
C GLN A 210 -16.08 2.58 -2.12
N PRO A 211 -14.94 3.28 -1.92
CA PRO A 211 -13.64 2.65 -1.97
C PRO A 211 -13.39 1.83 -0.69
N PRO A 212 -12.38 0.94 -0.68
CA PRO A 212 -12.00 0.23 0.53
C PRO A 212 -11.64 1.21 1.67
N MET A 213 -12.25 1.02 2.84
CA MET A 213 -12.00 1.83 4.03
C MET A 213 -11.51 0.98 5.19
N PHE A 214 -10.36 1.36 5.74
CA PHE A 214 -9.84 0.80 6.98
C PHE A 214 -10.15 1.76 8.14
N ASN A 215 -11.25 1.52 8.87
CA ASN A 215 -11.71 2.44 9.91
C ASN A 215 -12.16 1.79 11.22
N THR A 216 -12.14 0.46 11.32
CA THR A 216 -12.72 -0.24 12.49
C THR A 216 -11.66 -0.77 13.44
N GLY A 217 -10.45 -1.11 12.96
CA GLY A 217 -9.51 -1.94 13.71
C GLY A 217 -10.11 -3.29 14.13
N ALA A 218 -11.27 -3.66 13.55
CA ALA A 218 -11.96 -4.87 13.88
C ALA A 218 -11.14 -6.05 13.36
N MET A 219 -11.02 -7.06 14.21
CA MET A 219 -10.45 -8.34 13.84
C MET A 219 -11.59 -9.31 13.63
N MET A 220 -11.45 -10.17 12.62
CA MET A 220 -12.37 -11.27 12.45
C MET A 220 -12.23 -12.23 13.64
N PRO A 221 -13.32 -12.65 14.30
CA PRO A 221 -13.23 -13.60 15.39
C PRO A 221 -12.69 -14.95 14.91
N TYR A 222 -11.57 -15.40 15.50
CA TYR A 222 -11.08 -16.77 15.42
C TYR A 222 -12.09 -17.76 16.05
N PRO A 223 -12.31 -18.99 15.54
CA PRO A 223 -11.41 -19.77 14.67
C PRO A 223 -11.79 -19.85 13.19
N ILE A 224 -10.76 -19.71 12.35
CA ILE A 224 -10.78 -20.16 10.96
C ILE A 224 -10.78 -21.69 10.98
N THR A 225 -11.90 -22.32 10.61
CA THR A 225 -12.03 -23.78 10.57
C THR A 225 -11.57 -24.36 9.23
N GLN A 226 -11.20 -25.64 9.22
CA GLN A 226 -10.86 -26.35 7.97
C GLN A 226 -12.04 -26.25 6.97
N GLY A 227 -11.74 -25.90 5.71
CA GLY A 227 -12.77 -25.64 4.69
C GLY A 227 -13.28 -24.19 4.64
N PHE A 228 -12.81 -23.31 5.52
CA PHE A 228 -13.07 -21.87 5.44
C PHE A 228 -12.47 -21.27 4.15
N GLN A 229 -13.32 -20.57 3.40
CA GLN A 229 -12.91 -19.75 2.26
C GLN A 229 -13.55 -18.38 2.40
N ARG A 230 -12.74 -17.32 2.33
CA ARG A 230 -13.23 -15.94 2.28
C ARG A 230 -12.51 -15.15 1.21
N ALA A 231 -13.25 -14.28 0.55
CA ALA A 231 -12.67 -13.22 -0.26
C ALA A 231 -11.85 -12.31 0.65
N VAL A 232 -10.61 -12.10 0.26
CA VAL A 232 -9.69 -11.16 0.89
C VAL A 232 -9.15 -10.21 -0.15
N ILE A 233 -8.85 -9.00 0.27
CA ILE A 233 -8.13 -8.04 -0.55
C ILE A 233 -6.78 -7.70 0.06
N LYS A 234 -5.89 -7.20 -0.79
CA LYS A 234 -4.60 -6.63 -0.40
C LYS A 234 -4.37 -5.36 -1.21
N ILE A 235 -3.67 -4.40 -0.63
CA ILE A 235 -3.20 -3.21 -1.34
C ILE A 235 -1.67 -3.19 -1.21
N GLY A 236 -1.00 -3.64 -2.26
CA GLY A 236 0.46 -3.75 -2.33
C GLY A 236 1.11 -2.62 -3.12
N SER A 237 2.38 -2.33 -2.86
CA SER A 237 3.13 -1.31 -3.60
C SER A 237 3.27 -1.65 -5.09
N GLU A 238 3.31 -2.93 -5.45
CA GLU A 238 3.50 -3.38 -6.84
C GLU A 238 2.21 -3.85 -7.49
N SER A 239 1.43 -4.68 -6.82
CA SER A 239 0.18 -5.21 -7.42
C SER A 239 -1.03 -4.29 -7.26
N GLY A 240 -0.94 -3.25 -6.43
CA GLY A 240 -2.07 -2.38 -6.13
C GLY A 240 -3.15 -3.13 -5.37
N LEU A 241 -4.43 -2.83 -5.66
CA LEU A 241 -5.57 -3.52 -5.06
C LEU A 241 -5.81 -4.85 -5.78
N THR A 242 -5.69 -5.96 -5.05
CA THR A 242 -5.92 -7.32 -5.56
C THR A 242 -6.96 -8.08 -4.74
N LEU A 243 -7.66 -9.01 -5.40
CA LEU A 243 -8.62 -9.94 -4.79
C LEU A 243 -8.06 -11.36 -4.75
N GLY A 244 -8.26 -12.04 -3.63
CA GLY A 244 -7.85 -13.42 -3.43
C GLY A 244 -8.86 -14.20 -2.61
N LEU A 245 -8.66 -15.51 -2.54
CA LEU A 245 -9.42 -16.41 -1.67
C LEU A 245 -8.49 -16.99 -0.61
N LEU A 246 -8.72 -16.57 0.64
CA LEU A 246 -8.02 -17.10 1.81
C LEU A 246 -8.48 -18.53 2.09
N ARG A 247 -7.53 -19.43 2.28
CA ARG A 247 -7.71 -20.84 2.63
C ARG A 247 -6.77 -21.20 3.77
N LEU A 248 -7.31 -21.85 4.79
CA LEU A 248 -6.47 -22.46 5.81
C LEU A 248 -5.86 -23.75 5.25
N THR A 249 -4.59 -23.67 4.85
CA THR A 249 -3.75 -24.84 4.71
C THR A 249 -2.92 -24.96 5.98
N GLN A 250 -2.64 -26.17 6.45
CA GLN A 250 -1.59 -26.36 7.47
C GLN A 250 -0.23 -26.35 6.76
N GLY A 251 -0.02 -25.33 5.94
CA GLY A 251 1.10 -25.22 5.04
C GLY A 251 2.41 -25.09 5.80
N MET A 252 3.47 -25.61 5.20
CA MET A 252 4.83 -25.46 5.68
C MET A 252 5.61 -24.73 4.57
N VAL A 253 6.08 -23.52 4.86
CA VAL A 253 7.01 -22.83 3.94
C VAL A 253 8.42 -23.00 4.48
N ARG A 254 9.26 -23.58 3.63
CA ARG A 254 10.70 -23.66 3.83
C ARG A 254 11.34 -22.54 3.02
N TYR A 255 12.04 -21.63 3.67
CA TYR A 255 12.87 -20.66 2.96
C TYR A 255 13.99 -21.44 2.23
N SER A 256 14.02 -21.39 0.89
CA SER A 256 14.97 -22.14 0.06
C SER A 256 15.72 -21.22 -0.88
N THR A 257 17.04 -21.17 -0.67
CA THR A 257 18.08 -20.23 -1.12
C THR A 257 18.25 -19.95 -2.63
N ARG A 258 17.22 -20.08 -3.48
CA ARG A 258 17.38 -19.98 -4.94
C ARG A 258 16.55 -18.90 -5.64
N ASP A 259 15.35 -18.54 -5.18
CA ASP A 259 14.43 -17.71 -5.98
C ASP A 259 13.85 -16.48 -5.23
N GLY A 260 14.65 -15.80 -4.41
CA GLY A 260 14.22 -14.63 -3.62
C GLY A 260 14.25 -14.85 -2.11
N THR A 261 14.89 -15.93 -1.67
CA THR A 261 15.23 -16.16 -0.27
C THR A 261 16.73 -16.38 -0.17
N LEU A 262 17.33 -15.69 0.81
CA LEU A 262 18.46 -16.13 1.63
C LEU A 262 19.60 -16.86 0.85
N ARG A 263 20.72 -16.19 0.51
CA ARG A 263 21.92 -16.82 -0.07
C ARG A 263 23.14 -16.80 0.89
N ARG A 264 23.36 -17.98 1.50
CA ARG A 264 24.61 -18.73 1.79
C ARG A 264 25.72 -18.07 2.62
N ASP A 265 26.03 -18.73 3.74
CA ASP A 265 27.30 -19.46 3.92
C ASP A 265 27.21 -20.60 4.96
N ASN A 266 27.54 -21.82 4.52
CA ASN A 266 28.03 -23.01 5.24
C ASN A 266 27.36 -23.60 6.51
N GLU A 267 26.23 -23.11 6.99
CA GLU A 267 25.31 -23.88 7.83
C GLU A 267 23.90 -23.76 7.26
N GLU A 268 23.31 -24.85 6.76
CA GLU A 268 21.91 -24.86 6.30
C GLU A 268 20.96 -24.67 7.50
N ARG A 269 20.82 -23.43 7.97
CA ARG A 269 19.78 -23.06 8.93
C ARG A 269 18.49 -22.88 8.17
N ASN A 270 17.70 -23.95 8.11
CA ASN A 270 16.38 -23.94 7.49
C ASN A 270 15.39 -23.27 8.44
N VAL A 271 14.95 -22.04 8.14
CA VAL A 271 13.76 -21.46 8.79
C VAL A 271 12.54 -22.12 8.18
N THR A 272 11.70 -22.72 9.02
CA THR A 272 10.46 -23.38 8.59
C THR A 272 9.29 -22.70 9.30
N MET A 273 8.42 -22.07 8.53
CA MET A 273 7.19 -21.48 9.08
C MET A 273 6.05 -22.49 9.00
N HIS A 274 5.36 -22.65 10.12
CA HIS A 274 4.20 -23.52 10.28
C HIS A 274 2.90 -22.71 10.40
N GLY A 275 1.78 -23.36 10.13
CA GLY A 275 0.44 -22.78 10.31
C GLY A 275 0.07 -21.69 9.29
N LEU A 276 0.82 -21.56 8.20
CA LEU A 276 0.59 -20.49 7.23
C LEU A 276 -0.75 -20.64 6.51
N MET A 277 -1.47 -19.53 6.36
CA MET A 277 -2.64 -19.49 5.50
C MET A 277 -2.22 -19.27 4.05
N GLU A 278 -2.91 -19.94 3.13
CA GLU A 278 -2.69 -19.77 1.70
C GLU A 278 -3.75 -18.85 1.12
N ILE A 279 -3.36 -17.97 0.20
CA ILE A 279 -4.28 -17.16 -0.57
C ILE A 279 -4.11 -17.52 -2.03
N SER A 280 -5.16 -18.08 -2.64
CA SER A 280 -5.17 -18.32 -4.08
C SER A 280 -5.65 -17.06 -4.81
N SER A 281 -4.94 -16.67 -5.86
CA SER A 281 -5.39 -15.60 -6.77
C SER A 281 -6.73 -15.98 -7.40
N THR A 282 -7.65 -15.01 -7.52
CA THR A 282 -8.90 -15.19 -8.27
C THR A 282 -8.78 -14.74 -9.72
N SER A 283 -7.77 -13.92 -10.04
CA SER A 283 -7.38 -13.54 -11.38
C SER A 283 -6.48 -14.62 -11.99
N PHE A 284 -6.71 -14.95 -13.27
CA PHE A 284 -6.06 -16.09 -13.90
C PHE A 284 -4.72 -15.77 -14.58
N ASP A 285 -4.38 -14.54 -15.00
CA ASP A 285 -3.07 -14.30 -15.65
C ASP A 285 -2.44 -12.88 -15.54
N ASP A 286 -3.19 -11.77 -15.43
CA ASP A 286 -2.55 -10.43 -15.59
C ASP A 286 -2.21 -9.68 -14.29
N ASN A 287 -2.89 -9.95 -13.17
CA ASN A 287 -2.59 -9.29 -11.88
C ASN A 287 -2.61 -10.33 -10.74
N PRO A 288 -1.49 -11.02 -10.45
CA PRO A 288 -1.46 -12.01 -9.38
C PRO A 288 -1.77 -11.35 -8.03
N PHE A 289 -2.33 -12.12 -7.09
CA PHE A 289 -2.64 -11.61 -5.76
C PHE A 289 -1.47 -10.84 -5.12
N SER A 290 -0.23 -11.33 -5.27
CA SER A 290 0.99 -10.68 -4.77
C SER A 290 2.13 -10.68 -5.80
N LYS A 291 2.89 -9.58 -5.85
CA LYS A 291 4.17 -9.39 -6.55
C LYS A 291 5.32 -9.25 -5.52
N HIS A 292 6.58 -9.24 -5.98
CA HIS A 292 7.77 -9.35 -5.13
C HIS A 292 7.85 -8.30 -4.00
N ASP A 293 7.61 -7.01 -4.28
CA ASP A 293 7.71 -5.96 -3.25
C ASP A 293 6.40 -5.71 -2.47
N ASP A 294 5.39 -6.57 -2.63
CA ASP A 294 4.16 -6.47 -1.83
C ASP A 294 4.33 -6.95 -0.38
N SER A 295 5.52 -7.45 -0.02
CA SER A 295 5.83 -7.92 1.33
C SER A 295 5.50 -6.86 2.38
N GLY A 296 4.70 -7.22 3.38
CA GLY A 296 4.24 -6.33 4.43
C GLY A 296 2.89 -5.65 4.17
N ALA A 297 2.33 -5.81 2.96
CA ALA A 297 0.98 -5.34 2.67
C ALA A 297 -0.06 -6.05 3.54
N GLY A 298 -0.98 -5.28 4.12
CA GLY A 298 -2.08 -5.84 4.90
C GLY A 298 -3.05 -6.63 4.03
N VAL A 299 -3.49 -7.78 4.53
CA VAL A 299 -4.55 -8.59 3.94
C VAL A 299 -5.81 -8.43 4.78
N TYR A 300 -6.92 -8.11 4.12
CA TYR A 300 -8.18 -7.78 4.78
C TYR A 300 -9.31 -8.63 4.25
N VAL A 301 -10.20 -9.06 5.13
CA VAL A 301 -11.52 -9.54 4.71
C VAL A 301 -12.42 -8.33 4.51
N VAL A 302 -13.23 -8.39 3.46
CA VAL A 302 -14.25 -7.38 3.16
C VAL A 302 -15.57 -7.83 3.78
N ASP A 303 -16.15 -7.00 4.64
CA ASP A 303 -17.50 -7.25 5.16
C ASP A 303 -18.59 -6.79 4.18
N ASP A 304 -19.85 -7.03 4.54
CA ASP A 304 -21.00 -6.68 3.71
C ASP A 304 -21.13 -5.15 3.48
N ASP A 305 -20.57 -4.34 4.39
CA ASP A 305 -20.53 -2.88 4.32
C ASP A 305 -19.28 -2.35 3.60
N LYS A 306 -18.49 -3.22 2.95
CA LYS A 306 -17.22 -2.87 2.28
C LYS A 306 -16.14 -2.33 3.23
N LYS A 307 -16.26 -2.60 4.53
CA LYS A 307 -15.22 -2.29 5.52
C LYS A 307 -14.18 -3.39 5.54
N LEU A 308 -12.94 -2.96 5.78
CA LEU A 308 -11.81 -3.86 5.86
C LEU A 308 -11.62 -4.34 7.30
N ILE A 309 -11.60 -5.66 7.45
CA ILE A 309 -11.42 -6.37 8.72
C ILE A 309 -10.08 -7.10 8.66
N CYS A 310 -9.25 -6.92 9.70
CA CYS A 310 -8.00 -7.66 9.82
C CYS A 310 -8.27 -9.15 10.02
N VAL A 311 -7.47 -9.99 9.37
CA VAL A 311 -7.46 -11.43 9.64
C VAL A 311 -6.70 -11.67 10.94
N GLU A 312 -7.38 -12.16 11.98
CA GLU A 312 -6.75 -12.61 13.22
C GLU A 312 -6.03 -13.94 12.96
N ILE A 313 -4.75 -14.02 13.36
CA ILE A 313 -3.89 -15.22 13.26
C ILE A 313 -3.61 -15.73 14.67
#